data_AF-A0A0V7YZC1-F1
#
_entry.id   AF-A0A0V7YZC1-F1
#
_cell.length_a   1.000
_cell.length_b   1.000
_cell.length_c   1.000
_cell.angle_alpha   90.00
_cell.angle_beta   90.00
_cell.angle_gamma   90.00
#
_symmetry.space_group_name_H-M   'P 1'
#
loop_
_entity.id
_entity.type
_entity.pdbx_description
1 polymer ?
#
loop_
_entity_poly.entity_id
_entity_poly.type
_entity_poly.pdbx_seq_one_letter_code
_entity_poly.pdbx_strand_id
1 'polypeptide(L)'
;MYVNTFIGGELFRIDVKDGAAGQVTKLETTRALKFPDGLRAFGDGLLMVEGSGALSRVTVSGDAAKVDPVGQFAGPTSVTVAGDRVWVAEGQLGLLSASGKDGSGSPSFHLRSVGLGQVAGR
;
A
#
# COMPACT_ATOMS: atom_id res chain seq x y z
N MET A 1 -6.44 7.38 12.48
CA MET A 1 -5.86 7.53 11.11
C MET A 1 -4.63 6.63 11.01
N TYR A 2 -4.30 6.12 9.82
CA TYR A 2 -3.10 5.31 9.60
C TYR A 2 -2.22 5.95 8.52
N VAL A 3 -0.91 5.91 8.72
CA VAL A 3 0.08 6.45 7.78
C VAL A 3 1.29 5.53 7.70
N ASN A 4 1.89 5.43 6.52
CA ASN A 4 3.13 4.69 6.29
C ASN A 4 4.25 5.61 5.81
N THR A 5 5.50 5.18 6.00
CA THR A 5 6.67 5.88 5.46
C THR A 5 7.29 5.06 4.34
N PHE A 6 7.48 5.68 3.17
CA PHE A 6 8.02 4.97 2.00
C PHE A 6 9.46 4.48 2.24
N ILE A 7 10.39 5.39 2.53
CA ILE A 7 11.80 5.01 2.76
C ILE A 7 11.99 4.29 4.11
N GLY A 8 11.26 4.72 5.14
CA GLY A 8 11.39 4.14 6.49
C GLY A 8 10.81 2.73 6.61
N GLY A 9 9.84 2.37 5.78
CA GLY A 9 9.20 1.06 5.85
C GLY A 9 8.36 0.86 7.11
N GLU A 10 7.82 1.94 7.66
CA GLU A 10 7.09 1.93 8.94
C GLU A 10 5.60 2.20 8.74
N LEU A 11 4.80 1.73 9.70
CA LEU A 11 3.35 1.96 9.75
C LEU A 11 2.99 2.56 11.12
N PHE A 12 2.16 3.59 11.13
CA PHE A 12 1.75 4.30 12.33
C PHE A 12 0.23 4.41 12.43
N ARG A 13 -0.29 4.34 13.66
CA ARG A 13 -1.62 4.83 14.04
C ARG A 13 -1.47 6.21 14.63
N ILE A 14 -2.30 7.14 14.16
CA ILE A 14 -2.45 8.48 14.72
C ILE A 14 -3.87 8.59 15.24
N ASP A 15 -4.03 8.82 16.53
CA ASP A 15 -5.34 9.12 17.11
C ASP A 15 -5.86 10.44 16.53
N VAL A 16 -7.15 10.49 16.20
CA VAL A 16 -7.76 11.70 15.65
C VAL A 16 -9.05 11.96 16.40
N LYS A 17 -9.15 13.16 16.98
CA LYS A 17 -10.35 13.64 17.67
C LYS A 17 -10.67 15.04 17.15
N ASP A 18 -11.88 15.22 16.65
CA ASP A 18 -12.38 16.51 16.14
C ASP A 18 -11.43 17.17 15.11
N GLY A 19 -10.79 16.34 14.27
CA GLY A 19 -9.83 16.78 13.25
C GLY A 19 -8.42 17.09 13.77
N ALA A 20 -8.19 17.06 15.08
CA ALA A 20 -6.88 17.22 15.68
C ALA A 20 -6.16 15.88 15.83
N ALA A 21 -4.86 15.87 15.52
CA ALA A 21 -3.99 14.72 15.75
C ALA A 21 -3.66 14.56 17.25
N GLY A 22 -3.73 13.33 17.75
CA GLY A 22 -3.39 12.93 19.10
C GLY A 22 -2.12 12.07 19.13
N GLN A 23 -2.14 11.00 19.93
CA GLN A 23 -1.02 10.09 20.10
C GLN A 23 -0.63 9.44 18.76
N VAL A 24 0.69 9.36 18.51
CA VAL A 24 1.27 8.62 17.38
C VAL A 24 1.88 7.34 17.92
N THR A 25 1.40 6.21 17.42
CA THR A 25 1.86 4.87 17.80
C THR A 25 2.44 4.17 16.57
N LYS A 26 3.72 3.80 16.62
CA LYS A 26 4.31 2.89 15.62
C LYS A 26 3.72 1.50 15.82
N LEU A 27 3.28 0.88 14.74
CA LEU A 27 2.72 -0.47 14.76
C LEU A 27 3.80 -1.50 14.45
N GLU A 28 3.80 -2.59 15.21
CA GLU A 28 4.67 -3.74 14.97
C GLU A 28 4.10 -4.62 13.85
N THR A 29 4.78 -4.67 12.71
CA THR A 29 4.34 -5.43 11.55
C THR A 29 4.86 -6.86 11.58
N THR A 30 4.06 -7.84 11.13
CA THR A 30 4.47 -9.27 11.10
C THR A 30 5.67 -9.57 10.19
N ARG A 31 6.04 -8.63 9.34
CA ARG A 31 7.27 -8.63 8.53
C ARG A 31 7.73 -7.19 8.30
N ALA A 32 8.98 -7.01 7.88
CA ALA A 32 9.44 -5.73 7.38
C ALA A 32 8.67 -5.31 6.11
N LEU A 33 8.35 -4.02 6.01
CA LEU A 33 7.76 -3.43 4.81
C LEU A 33 8.86 -2.93 3.88
N LYS A 34 8.63 -3.03 2.57
CA LYS A 34 9.57 -2.64 1.52
C LYS A 34 8.93 -1.58 0.66
N PHE A 35 9.23 -0.32 0.98
CA PHE A 35 8.68 0.82 0.26
C PHE A 35 7.14 0.90 0.31
N PRO A 36 6.49 0.79 1.49
CA PRO A 36 5.04 0.90 1.58
C PRO A 36 4.62 2.27 1.03
N ASP A 37 3.64 2.29 0.14
CA ASP A 37 3.21 3.48 -0.59
C ASP A 37 1.70 3.68 -0.39
N GLY A 38 0.87 3.31 -1.38
CA GLY A 38 -0.57 3.42 -1.28
C GLY A 38 -1.18 2.63 -0.12
N LEU A 39 -2.00 3.29 0.69
CA LEU A 39 -2.74 2.72 1.82
C LEU A 39 -4.22 3.12 1.75
N ARG A 40 -5.11 2.15 1.92
CA ARG A 40 -6.56 2.36 1.79
C ARG A 40 -7.33 1.60 2.86
N ALA A 41 -8.30 2.24 3.51
CA ALA A 41 -9.25 1.54 4.39
C ALA A 41 -10.05 0.48 3.61
N PHE A 42 -10.17 -0.71 4.17
CA PHE A 42 -10.85 -1.83 3.56
C PHE A 42 -11.46 -2.78 4.60
N GLY A 43 -12.79 -2.77 4.71
CA GLY A 43 -13.49 -3.52 5.76
C GLY A 43 -13.08 -3.06 7.16
N ASP A 44 -12.62 -4.01 7.97
CA ASP A 44 -12.09 -3.83 9.33
C ASP A 44 -10.57 -3.52 9.35
N GLY A 45 -9.94 -3.47 8.18
CA GLY A 45 -8.49 -3.27 8.05
C GLY A 45 -8.14 -2.32 6.93
N LEU A 46 -7.00 -2.58 6.30
CA LEU A 46 -6.43 -1.78 5.23
C LEU A 46 -6.02 -2.67 4.06
N LEU A 47 -5.97 -2.09 2.87
CA LEU A 47 -5.15 -2.56 1.76
C LEU A 47 -3.92 -1.67 1.68
N MET A 48 -2.78 -2.31 1.45
CA MET A 48 -1.51 -1.62 1.29
C MET A 48 -0.79 -2.16 0.07
N VAL A 49 -0.23 -1.26 -0.74
CA VAL A 49 0.74 -1.61 -1.75
C VAL A 49 2.14 -1.18 -1.31
N GLU A 50 3.12 -2.00 -1.66
CA GLU A 50 4.53 -1.75 -1.47
C GLU A 50 5.17 -1.54 -2.84
N GLY A 51 6.01 -0.51 -3.00
CA GLY A 51 6.73 -0.23 -4.24
C GLY A 51 7.63 -1.39 -4.69
N SER A 52 7.98 -2.33 -3.80
CA SER A 52 8.61 -3.61 -4.15
C SER A 52 7.66 -4.61 -4.84
N GLY A 53 6.38 -4.27 -4.98
CA GLY A 53 5.37 -4.95 -5.76
C GLY A 53 4.23 -5.61 -4.99
N ALA A 54 4.30 -5.75 -3.67
CA ALA A 54 3.27 -6.47 -2.94
C ALA A 54 1.96 -5.67 -2.84
N LEU A 55 0.82 -6.35 -3.00
CA LEU A 55 -0.47 -5.94 -2.47
C LEU A 55 -0.78 -6.82 -1.27
N SER A 56 -1.12 -6.22 -0.13
CA SER A 56 -1.42 -6.92 1.11
C SER A 56 -2.69 -6.40 1.78
N ARG A 57 -3.38 -7.29 2.50
CA ARG A 57 -4.36 -6.91 3.52
C ARG A 57 -3.61 -6.69 4.82
N VAL A 58 -3.92 -5.59 5.51
CA VAL A 58 -3.34 -5.24 6.80
C VAL A 58 -4.45 -5.22 7.84
N THR A 59 -4.32 -6.07 8.85
CA THR A 59 -5.24 -6.13 9.99
C THR A 59 -4.53 -5.60 11.23
N VAL A 60 -5.10 -4.59 11.88
CA VAL A 60 -4.52 -3.97 13.08
C VAL A 60 -5.23 -4.47 14.33
N SER A 61 -4.46 -4.93 15.32
CA SER A 61 -4.96 -5.36 16.62
C SER A 61 -4.07 -4.80 17.73
N GLY A 62 -4.58 -3.85 18.50
CA GLY A 62 -3.76 -3.08 19.43
C GLY A 62 -2.65 -2.37 18.69
N ASP A 63 -1.41 -2.58 19.09
CA ASP A 63 -0.23 -1.95 18.49
C ASP A 63 0.50 -2.87 17.48
N ALA A 64 -0.14 -3.98 17.08
CA ALA A 64 0.37 -4.90 16.07
C ALA A 64 -0.42 -4.79 14.75
N ALA A 65 0.25 -5.04 13.64
CA ALA A 65 -0.31 -5.08 12.29
C ALA A 65 0.09 -6.37 11.56
N LYS A 66 -0.89 -7.24 11.30
CA LYS A 66 -0.71 -8.44 10.47
C LYS A 66 -0.77 -8.06 9.01
N VAL A 67 0.25 -8.43 8.24
CA VAL A 67 0.38 -8.12 6.81
C VAL A 67 0.28 -9.41 6.00
N ASP A 68 -0.89 -9.66 5.43
CA ASP A 68 -1.19 -10.86 4.65
C ASP A 68 -1.09 -10.58 3.14
N PRO A 69 -0.32 -11.36 2.37
CA PRO A 69 -0.15 -11.14 0.93
C PRO A 69 -1.43 -11.49 0.16
N VAL A 70 -1.78 -10.62 -0.79
CA VAL A 70 -2.96 -10.76 -1.66
C VAL A 70 -2.53 -10.92 -3.13
N GLY A 71 -1.52 -10.17 -3.56
CA GLY A 71 -1.06 -10.20 -4.95
C GLY A 71 0.27 -9.48 -5.16
N GLN A 72 0.74 -9.49 -6.40
CA GLN A 72 2.02 -8.88 -6.80
C GLN A 72 1.82 -8.05 -8.08
N PHE A 73 2.44 -6.88 -8.11
CA PHE A 73 2.36 -5.85 -9.14
C PHE A 73 3.76 -5.30 -9.45
N ALA A 74 3.91 -4.64 -10.60
CA ALA A 74 5.15 -4.02 -11.03
C ALA A 74 5.21 -2.56 -10.55
N GLY A 75 5.85 -2.29 -9.42
CA GLY A 75 6.02 -0.93 -8.89
C GLY A 75 4.70 -0.20 -8.60
N PRO A 76 3.80 -0.78 -7.79
CA PRO A 76 2.54 -0.16 -7.45
C PRO A 76 2.75 1.05 -6.54
N THR A 77 1.95 2.09 -6.75
CA THR A 77 2.02 3.35 -5.99
C THR A 77 0.70 3.70 -5.31
N SER A 78 -0.42 3.16 -5.79
CA SER A 78 -1.74 3.44 -5.21
C SER A 78 -2.67 2.24 -5.29
N VAL A 79 -3.62 2.18 -4.36
CA VAL A 79 -4.66 1.17 -4.30
C VAL A 79 -6.00 1.79 -3.89
N THR A 80 -7.09 1.34 -4.52
CA THR A 80 -8.45 1.68 -4.10
C THR A 80 -9.42 0.55 -4.38
N VAL A 81 -10.61 0.62 -3.79
CA VAL A 81 -11.72 -0.30 -4.06
C VAL A 81 -12.83 0.47 -4.76
N ALA A 82 -13.33 -0.07 -5.86
CA ALA A 82 -14.47 0.48 -6.58
C ALA A 82 -15.31 -0.66 -7.16
N GLY A 83 -16.57 -0.72 -6.74
CA GLY A 83 -17.46 -1.85 -7.07
C GLY A 83 -16.94 -3.15 -6.45
N ASP A 84 -16.91 -4.20 -7.27
CA ASP A 84 -16.43 -5.54 -6.93
C ASP A 84 -14.94 -5.73 -7.23
N ARG A 85 -14.17 -4.64 -7.37
CA ARG A 85 -12.76 -4.69 -7.76
C ARG A 85 -11.85 -3.87 -6.85
N VAL A 86 -10.64 -4.39 -6.65
CA VAL A 86 -9.50 -3.64 -6.13
C VAL A 86 -8.68 -3.18 -7.32
N TRP A 87 -8.42 -1.88 -7.39
CA TRP A 87 -7.64 -1.23 -8.43
C TRP A 87 -6.27 -0.84 -7.90
N VAL A 88 -5.22 -1.12 -8.67
CA VAL A 88 -3.82 -0.84 -8.33
C VAL A 88 -3.18 -0.05 -9.47
N ALA A 89 -2.60 1.10 -9.13
CA ALA A 89 -1.83 1.92 -10.07
C ALA A 89 -0.35 1.54 -10.00
N GLU A 90 0.28 1.30 -11.14
CA GLU A 90 1.71 1.01 -11.31
C GLU A 90 2.42 2.25 -11.84
N GLY A 91 3.20 2.90 -10.98
CA GLY A 91 3.75 4.25 -11.21
C GLY A 91 5.20 4.30 -11.69
N GLN A 92 5.91 3.17 -11.76
CA GLN A 92 7.29 3.07 -12.25
C GLN A 92 8.25 4.17 -11.72
N LEU A 93 8.18 4.50 -10.42
CA LEU A 93 8.90 5.65 -9.82
C LEU A 93 10.41 5.67 -10.07
N GLY A 94 11.05 4.51 -10.25
CA GLY A 94 12.48 4.43 -10.60
C GLY A 94 12.85 5.12 -11.92
N LEU A 95 11.88 5.34 -12.81
CA LEU A 95 12.07 6.08 -14.06
C LEU A 95 12.11 7.60 -13.85
N LEU A 96 11.62 8.12 -12.71
CA LEU A 96 11.69 9.55 -12.39
C LEU A 96 13.13 9.98 -12.01
N SER A 97 13.91 9.08 -11.42
CA SER A 97 15.32 9.31 -11.07
C SER A 97 16.29 9.07 -12.23
N ALA A 98 15.84 8.42 -13.31
CA ALA A 98 16.64 8.19 -14.49
C ALA A 98 16.58 9.42 -15.40
N SER A 99 17.53 10.35 -15.23
CA SER A 99 17.79 11.39 -16.23
C SER A 99 18.00 10.73 -17.59
N GLY A 100 16.99 10.85 -18.46
CA GLY A 100 16.89 10.26 -19.79
C GLY A 100 18.13 9.54 -20.29
N LYS A 101 18.20 8.23 -20.07
CA LYS A 101 19.11 7.36 -20.82
C LYS A 101 18.34 6.16 -21.33
N ASP A 102 18.24 6.20 -22.65
CA ASP A 102 17.78 5.16 -23.56
C ASP A 102 16.26 4.99 -23.58
N GLY A 103 15.65 5.59 -24.61
CA GLY A 103 14.25 5.39 -25.00
C GLY A 103 13.96 3.97 -25.49
N SER A 104 14.47 2.94 -24.81
CA SER A 104 14.31 1.53 -25.16
C SER A 104 13.11 0.86 -24.46
N GLY A 105 12.30 1.61 -23.71
CA GLY A 105 11.00 1.14 -23.26
C GLY A 105 10.13 2.28 -22.79
N SER A 106 8.99 2.50 -23.46
CA SER A 106 7.96 3.40 -22.94
C SER A 106 7.61 2.96 -21.51
N PRO A 107 7.62 3.87 -20.52
CA PRO A 107 7.14 3.55 -19.18
C PRO A 107 5.74 2.96 -19.29
N SER A 108 5.57 1.70 -18.89
CA SER A 108 4.26 1.07 -18.91
C SER A 108 3.56 1.38 -17.59
N PHE A 109 3.04 2.59 -17.49
CA PHE A 109 2.10 2.93 -16.43
C PHE A 109 0.82 2.12 -16.64
N HIS A 110 0.34 1.46 -15.59
CA HIS A 110 -0.84 0.63 -15.68
C HIS A 110 -1.80 0.91 -14.54
N LEU A 111 -3.09 0.80 -14.85
CA LEU A 111 -4.13 0.62 -13.86
C LEU A 111 -4.64 -0.82 -13.99
N ARG A 112 -4.31 -1.65 -13.01
CA ARG A 112 -4.69 -3.07 -12.97
C ARG A 112 -5.79 -3.28 -11.94
N SER A 113 -6.52 -4.39 -12.06
CA SER A 113 -7.50 -4.75 -11.04
C SER A 113 -7.58 -6.25 -10.79
N VAL A 114 -7.91 -6.58 -9.55
CA VAL A 114 -8.25 -7.94 -9.09
C VAL A 114 -9.67 -7.95 -8.53
N GLY A 115 -10.34 -9.09 -8.58
CA GLY A 115 -11.69 -9.24 -8.05
C GLY A 115 -11.69 -9.18 -6.53
N LEU A 116 -12.69 -8.53 -5.94
CA LEU A 116 -12.78 -8.36 -4.48
C LEU A 116 -12.83 -9.69 -3.73
N GLY A 117 -13.47 -10.71 -4.31
CA GLY A 117 -13.51 -12.07 -3.72
C GLY A 117 -12.12 -12.71 -3.56
N GLN A 118 -11.14 -12.32 -4.39
CA GLN A 118 -9.75 -12.79 -4.29
C GLN A 118 -8.98 -12.09 -3.16
N VAL A 119 -9.49 -10.94 -2.68
CA VAL A 119 -8.88 -10.11 -1.64
C VAL A 119 -9.57 -10.30 -0.29
N ALA A 120 -10.89 -10.50 -0.30
CA ALA A 120 -11.70 -10.68 0.89
C ALA A 120 -11.64 -12.12 1.45
N GLY A 121 -11.29 -13.11 0.61
CA GLY A 121 -11.27 -14.52 0.95
C GLY A 121 -9.86 -15.12 1.07
N ARG A 122 -9.29 -15.06 2.26
CA ARG A 122 -8.42 -16.07 2.91
C ARG A 122 -8.43 -15.83 4.41
#